data_AF-A0A2H3BLG4-F1
#
_entry.id   AF-A0A2H3BLG4-F1
#
_cell.length_a   1.000
_cell.length_b   1.000
_cell.length_c   1.000
_cell.angle_alpha   90.00
_cell.angle_beta   90.00
_cell.angle_gamma   90.00
#
_symmetry.space_group_name_H-M   'P 1'
#
loop_
_entity.id
_entity.type
_entity.pdbx_description
1 polymer ?
#
loop_
_entity_poly.entity_id
_entity_poly.type
_entity_poly.pdbx_seq_one_letter_code
_entity_poly.pdbx_strand_id
1 'polypeptide(L)'
;MSDLQRSPFYKEDGDFVFQLGSTLYKVEADTFLTQSWPLKARIDRSVPNYKGSSDDNPFRLNSEIIAQDDFDALIEFYYNPATADTREKCLSILLACFALTLPETEATVQAILETIDSSSAPAASVNAANMKADKLLAKYQKQLRHINDLHATVIERFKEDWVRRHSEESRDDAENSGT
;
A
#
# COMPACT_ATOMS: atom_id res chain seq x y z
N MET A 1 -6.97 6.39 -29.80
CA MET A 1 -6.25 5.40 -28.96
C MET A 1 -5.50 6.22 -27.93
N SER A 2 -5.60 5.89 -26.65
CA SER A 2 -4.82 6.58 -25.62
C SER A 2 -3.38 6.11 -25.76
N ASP A 3 -2.47 7.00 -26.13
CA ASP A 3 -1.05 6.64 -26.24
C ASP A 3 -0.54 6.27 -24.85
N LEU A 4 -0.20 4.99 -24.68
CA LEU A 4 0.43 4.50 -23.46
C LEU A 4 1.84 5.09 -23.41
N GLN A 5 2.17 5.76 -22.29
CA GLN A 5 3.49 6.32 -22.07
C GLN A 5 4.31 5.41 -21.16
N ARG A 6 5.60 5.26 -21.46
CA ARG A 6 6.53 4.56 -20.57
C ARG A 6 6.94 5.49 -19.44
N SER A 7 6.92 4.97 -18.21
CA SER A 7 7.44 5.67 -17.04
C SER A 7 8.93 5.98 -17.21
N PRO A 8 9.46 7.07 -16.61
CA PRO A 8 10.90 7.31 -16.49
C PRO A 8 11.65 6.14 -15.81
N PHE A 9 10.95 5.32 -15.04
CA PHE A 9 11.49 4.16 -14.33
C PHE A 9 11.29 2.84 -15.08
N TYR A 10 10.86 2.88 -16.35
CA TYR A 10 10.61 1.69 -17.15
C TYR A 10 11.93 0.93 -17.43
N LYS A 11 12.02 -0.30 -16.92
CA LYS A 11 13.18 -1.20 -17.13
C LYS A 11 12.98 -2.09 -18.35
N GLU A 12 13.80 -1.90 -19.38
CA GLU A 12 13.72 -2.71 -20.61
C GLU A 12 13.94 -4.21 -20.34
N ASP A 13 14.76 -4.54 -19.35
CA ASP A 13 15.09 -5.88 -18.87
C ASP A 13 14.16 -6.43 -17.78
N GLY A 14 13.17 -5.65 -17.33
CA GLY A 14 12.16 -6.12 -16.39
C GLY A 14 11.33 -7.28 -16.95
N ASP A 15 10.69 -8.03 -16.07
CA ASP A 15 9.90 -9.22 -16.40
C ASP A 15 8.41 -9.07 -16.05
N PHE A 16 8.01 -7.89 -15.55
CA PHE A 16 6.62 -7.59 -15.23
C PHE A 16 6.22 -6.15 -15.55
N VAL A 17 5.05 -5.96 -16.16
CA VAL A 17 4.51 -4.65 -16.52
C VAL A 17 3.27 -4.31 -15.69
N PHE A 18 3.32 -3.19 -14.96
CA PHE A 18 2.16 -2.52 -14.39
C PHE A 18 1.65 -1.44 -15.35
N GLN A 19 0.34 -1.20 -15.32
CA GLN A 19 -0.27 -0.01 -15.91
C GLN A 19 -1.00 0.77 -14.82
N LEU A 20 -0.70 2.07 -14.71
CA LEU A 20 -1.44 3.01 -13.87
C LEU A 20 -1.90 4.18 -14.73
N GLY A 21 -3.21 4.30 -14.94
CA GLY A 21 -3.77 5.26 -15.90
C GLY A 21 -3.24 5.01 -17.32
N SER A 22 -2.62 6.01 -17.94
CA SER A 22 -1.96 5.91 -19.24
C SER A 22 -0.47 5.52 -19.15
N THR A 23 0.07 5.28 -17.96
CA THR A 23 1.50 5.07 -17.74
C THR A 23 1.82 3.59 -17.53
N LEU A 24 2.82 3.09 -18.27
CA LEU A 24 3.37 1.75 -18.13
C LEU A 24 4.65 1.77 -17.29
N TYR A 25 4.78 0.78 -16.42
CA TYR A 25 5.93 0.55 -15.58
C TYR A 25 6.40 -0.87 -15.80
N LYS A 26 7.58 -1.05 -16.38
CA LYS A 26 8.22 -2.36 -16.45
C LYS A 26 9.25 -2.47 -15.35
N VAL A 27 9.12 -3.50 -14.53
CA VAL A 27 9.93 -3.72 -13.32
C VAL A 27 10.40 -5.16 -13.25
N GLU A 28 11.33 -5.41 -12.34
CA GLU A 28 11.70 -6.75 -11.91
C GLU A 28 10.67 -7.24 -10.88
N ALA A 29 9.94 -8.30 -11.21
CA ALA A 29 8.85 -8.84 -10.42
C ALA A 29 9.32 -9.19 -9.01
N ASP A 30 10.50 -9.81 -8.88
CA ASP A 30 11.02 -10.24 -7.58
C ASP A 30 11.30 -9.05 -6.64
N THR A 31 11.69 -7.88 -7.16
CA THR A 31 11.87 -6.66 -6.36
C THR A 31 10.58 -6.22 -5.67
N PHE A 32 9.43 -6.47 -6.31
CA PHE A 32 8.12 -5.97 -5.86
C PHE A 32 7.26 -7.06 -5.20
N LEU A 33 7.28 -8.28 -5.72
CA LEU A 33 6.41 -9.39 -5.33
C LEU A 33 6.92 -10.15 -4.10
N THR A 34 8.21 -10.06 -3.78
CA THR A 34 8.76 -10.68 -2.56
C THR A 34 8.34 -9.93 -1.30
N GLN A 35 8.06 -8.62 -1.43
CA GLN A 35 7.80 -7.71 -0.31
C GLN A 35 6.32 -7.62 0.09
N SER A 36 5.40 -8.26 -0.65
CA SER A 36 3.98 -8.26 -0.32
C SER A 36 3.27 -9.53 -0.79
N TRP A 37 2.98 -10.40 0.18
CA TRP A 37 2.16 -11.59 -0.03
C TRP A 37 0.73 -11.25 -0.53
N PRO A 38 0.03 -10.21 -0.02
CA PRO A 38 -1.26 -9.80 -0.56
C PRO A 38 -1.21 -9.35 -2.03
N LEU A 39 -0.22 -8.54 -2.41
CA LEU A 39 -0.06 -8.08 -3.78
C LEU A 39 0.27 -9.25 -4.72
N LYS A 40 1.18 -10.13 -4.30
CA LYS A 40 1.51 -11.37 -5.02
C LYS A 40 0.27 -12.24 -5.24
N ALA A 41 -0.52 -12.49 -4.19
CA ALA A 41 -1.75 -13.27 -4.29
C ALA A 41 -2.79 -12.65 -5.24
N ARG A 42 -2.85 -11.31 -5.33
CA ARG A 42 -3.74 -10.60 -6.27
C ARG A 42 -3.26 -10.71 -7.71
N ILE A 43 -1.95 -10.62 -7.92
CA ILE A 43 -1.32 -10.77 -9.24
C ILE A 43 -1.46 -12.20 -9.73
N ASP A 44 -1.17 -13.20 -8.90
CA ASP A 44 -1.30 -14.63 -9.27
C ASP A 44 -2.73 -15.00 -9.69
N ARG A 45 -3.75 -14.34 -9.12
CA ARG A 45 -5.17 -14.52 -9.53
C ARG A 45 -5.50 -13.86 -10.87
N SER A 46 -4.83 -12.78 -11.22
CA SER A 46 -5.15 -11.95 -12.40
C SER A 46 -4.27 -12.30 -13.60
N VAL A 47 -3.02 -12.65 -13.34
CA VAL A 47 -1.99 -13.04 -14.32
C VAL A 47 -1.26 -14.26 -13.75
N PRO A 48 -1.82 -15.47 -13.90
CA PRO A 48 -1.20 -16.69 -13.37
C PRO A 48 0.23 -16.83 -13.87
N ASN A 49 1.17 -17.07 -12.94
CA ASN A 49 2.61 -17.17 -13.17
C ASN A 49 3.35 -15.88 -13.58
N TYR A 50 2.74 -14.69 -13.56
CA TYR A 50 3.29 -13.34 -13.90
C TYR A 50 3.98 -13.17 -15.28
N LYS A 51 4.44 -14.27 -15.90
CA LYS A 51 5.12 -14.41 -17.20
C LYS A 51 4.25 -14.05 -18.42
N GLY A 52 3.00 -13.65 -18.20
CA GLY A 52 2.09 -13.16 -19.24
C GLY A 52 1.93 -11.64 -19.27
N SER A 53 2.60 -10.92 -18.37
CA SER A 53 2.57 -9.45 -18.35
C SER A 53 3.49 -8.89 -19.44
N SER A 54 2.97 -7.95 -20.22
CA SER A 54 3.68 -7.27 -21.31
C SER A 54 3.10 -5.87 -21.53
N ASP A 55 3.71 -5.06 -22.39
CA ASP A 55 3.16 -3.75 -22.78
C ASP A 55 1.73 -3.88 -23.35
N ASP A 56 1.45 -4.98 -24.07
CA ASP A 56 0.14 -5.26 -24.66
C ASP A 56 -0.86 -5.86 -23.66
N ASN A 57 -0.37 -6.44 -22.56
CA ASN A 57 -1.19 -7.05 -21.51
C ASN A 57 -0.63 -6.75 -20.11
N PRO A 58 -0.68 -5.49 -19.67
CA PRO A 58 -0.13 -5.09 -18.38
C PRO A 58 -1.08 -5.42 -17.23
N PHE A 59 -0.54 -5.60 -16.03
CA PHE A 59 -1.34 -5.66 -14.81
C PHE A 59 -1.83 -4.25 -14.44
N ARG A 60 -3.15 -4.04 -14.50
CA ARG A 60 -3.75 -2.72 -14.29
C ARG A 60 -3.93 -2.41 -12.80
N LEU A 61 -3.24 -1.37 -12.33
CA LEU A 61 -3.47 -0.74 -11.04
C LEU A 61 -4.66 0.21 -11.13
N ASN A 62 -5.46 0.26 -10.07
CA ASN A 62 -6.59 1.18 -9.99
C ASN A 62 -6.09 2.57 -9.57
N SER A 63 -6.20 3.54 -10.49
CA SER A 63 -5.83 4.95 -10.24
C SER A 63 -6.72 5.65 -9.20
N GLU A 64 -7.87 5.07 -8.84
CA GLU A 64 -8.67 5.56 -7.72
C GLU A 64 -8.06 5.20 -6.36
N ILE A 65 -7.23 4.16 -6.30
CA ILE A 65 -6.61 3.64 -5.07
C ILE A 65 -5.24 4.28 -4.84
N ILE A 66 -4.44 4.43 -5.90
CA ILE A 66 -3.08 4.97 -5.83
C ILE A 66 -2.88 6.08 -6.85
N ALA A 67 -2.33 7.21 -6.40
CA ALA A 67 -1.96 8.32 -7.27
C ALA A 67 -0.65 8.01 -8.00
N GLN A 68 -0.49 8.56 -9.20
CA GLN A 68 0.72 8.30 -10.00
C GLN A 68 1.99 8.78 -9.31
N ASP A 69 2.01 10.00 -8.77
CA ASP A 69 3.16 10.54 -8.04
C ASP A 69 3.57 9.68 -6.83
N ASP A 70 2.58 9.15 -6.09
CA ASP A 70 2.81 8.28 -4.94
C ASP A 70 3.45 6.95 -5.42
N PHE A 71 2.96 6.38 -6.53
CA PHE A 71 3.51 5.16 -7.12
C PHE A 71 4.91 5.39 -7.73
N ASP A 72 5.13 6.51 -8.41
CA ASP A 72 6.44 6.90 -8.95
C ASP A 72 7.50 6.97 -7.85
N ALA A 73 7.17 7.59 -6.71
CA ALA A 73 8.06 7.64 -5.55
C ALA A 73 8.39 6.24 -4.99
N LEU A 74 7.41 5.33 -4.97
CA LEU A 74 7.63 3.94 -4.55
C LEU A 74 8.53 3.19 -5.53
N ILE A 75 8.33 3.32 -6.85
CA ILE A 75 9.19 2.69 -7.85
C ILE A 75 10.62 3.24 -7.74
N GLU A 76 10.77 4.56 -7.63
CA GLU A 76 12.07 5.21 -7.44
C GLU A 76 12.80 4.66 -6.20
N PHE A 77 12.08 4.50 -5.08
CA PHE A 77 12.62 3.96 -3.83
C PHE A 77 13.17 2.55 -3.97
N TYR A 78 12.46 1.65 -4.66
CA TYR A 78 12.93 0.26 -4.83
C TYR A 78 14.23 0.17 -5.63
N TYR A 79 14.44 1.06 -6.59
CA TYR A 79 15.69 1.09 -7.36
C TYR A 79 16.79 1.92 -6.70
N ASN A 80 16.43 2.91 -5.88
CA ASN A 80 17.37 3.74 -5.17
C ASN A 80 16.79 4.20 -3.81
N PRO A 81 17.02 3.44 -2.73
CA PRO A 81 16.47 3.75 -1.41
C PRO A 81 16.94 5.10 -0.85
N ALA A 82 18.07 5.63 -1.32
CA ALA A 82 18.59 6.94 -0.92
C ALA A 82 17.69 8.10 -1.35
N THR A 83 16.70 7.85 -2.23
CA THR A 83 15.73 8.85 -2.67
C THR A 83 14.66 9.13 -1.61
N ALA A 84 14.53 8.31 -0.58
CA ALA A 84 13.72 8.63 0.61
C ALA A 84 14.45 9.63 1.55
N ASP A 85 14.94 10.73 1.01
CA ASP A 85 15.76 11.73 1.71
C ASP A 85 14.97 12.91 2.27
N THR A 86 13.70 13.04 1.85
CA THR A 86 12.81 14.13 2.26
C THR A 86 11.52 13.60 2.88
N ARG A 87 10.97 14.38 3.81
CA ARG A 87 9.69 14.10 4.47
C ARG A 87 8.57 13.85 3.45
N GLU A 88 8.52 14.67 2.40
CA GLU A 88 7.52 14.58 1.34
C GLU A 88 7.62 13.25 0.56
N LYS A 89 8.82 12.85 0.16
CA LYS A 89 9.03 11.58 -0.55
C LYS A 89 8.68 10.40 0.34
N CYS A 90 9.13 10.38 1.59
CA CYS A 90 8.77 9.32 2.55
C CYS A 90 7.24 9.18 2.70
N LEU A 91 6.52 10.29 2.85
CA LEU A 91 5.06 10.27 2.97
C LEU A 91 4.36 9.78 1.70
N SER A 92 4.87 10.15 0.51
CA SER A 92 4.34 9.68 -0.77
C SER A 92 4.53 8.16 -0.92
N ILE A 93 5.71 7.65 -0.54
CA ILE A 93 6.01 6.22 -0.52
C ILE A 93 5.11 5.48 0.48
N LEU A 94 4.89 6.02 1.68
CA LEU A 94 4.01 5.42 2.70
C LEU A 94 2.56 5.32 2.21
N LEU A 95 2.05 6.34 1.52
CA LEU A 95 0.71 6.31 0.91
C LEU A 95 0.60 5.19 -0.15
N ALA A 96 1.64 4.99 -0.95
CA ALA A 96 1.70 3.90 -1.92
C ALA A 96 1.79 2.52 -1.23
N CYS A 97 2.60 2.40 -0.17
CA CYS A 97 2.71 1.16 0.63
C CYS A 97 1.36 0.77 1.24
N PHE A 98 0.62 1.75 1.74
CA PHE A 98 -0.72 1.53 2.29
C PHE A 98 -1.71 1.06 1.21
N ALA A 99 -1.71 1.73 0.04
CA ALA A 99 -2.58 1.39 -1.08
C ALA A 99 -2.34 -0.02 -1.65
N LEU A 100 -1.09 -0.49 -1.59
CA LEU A 100 -0.65 -1.78 -2.15
C LEU A 100 -0.35 -2.84 -1.10
N THR A 101 -0.61 -2.55 0.18
CA THR A 101 -0.34 -3.41 1.34
C THR A 101 1.10 -3.98 1.33
N LEU A 102 2.08 -3.09 1.48
CA LEU A 102 3.53 -3.37 1.48
C LEU A 102 4.14 -3.15 2.88
N PRO A 103 3.87 -4.02 3.88
CA PRO A 103 4.20 -3.75 5.29
C PRO A 103 5.70 -3.66 5.59
N GLU A 104 6.54 -4.44 4.90
CA GLU A 104 8.00 -4.42 5.10
C GLU A 104 8.62 -3.10 4.61
N THR A 105 8.14 -2.64 3.45
CA THR A 105 8.53 -1.36 2.86
C THR A 105 8.00 -0.20 3.71
N GLU A 106 6.76 -0.29 4.18
CA GLU A 106 6.14 0.68 5.09
C GLU A 106 7.00 0.88 6.35
N ALA A 107 7.36 -0.21 7.03
CA ALA A 107 8.18 -0.14 8.25
C ALA A 107 9.56 0.49 8.00
N THR A 108 10.18 0.15 6.87
CA THR A 108 11.49 0.71 6.48
C THR A 108 11.40 2.23 6.26
N VAL A 109 10.39 2.68 5.51
CA VAL A 109 10.21 4.10 5.18
C VAL A 109 9.78 4.90 6.40
N GLN A 110 9.00 4.31 7.31
CA GLN A 110 8.65 4.94 8.57
C GLN A 110 9.88 5.22 9.43
N ALA A 111 10.82 4.26 9.56
CA ALA A 111 12.06 4.48 10.30
C ALA A 111 12.94 5.60 9.69
N ILE A 112 12.95 5.72 8.36
CA ILE A 112 13.63 6.82 7.66
C ILE A 112 12.96 8.15 7.99
N LEU A 113 11.63 8.22 7.90
CA LEU A 113 10.85 9.43 8.23
C LEU A 113 11.09 9.89 9.67
N GLU A 114 11.11 8.97 10.63
CA GLU A 114 11.38 9.27 12.05
C GLU A 114 12.79 9.85 12.26
N THR A 115 13.77 9.37 11.48
CA THR A 115 15.15 9.90 11.48
C THR A 115 15.19 11.33 10.96
N ILE A 116 14.47 11.62 9.87
CA ILE A 116 14.36 12.96 9.28
C ILE A 116 13.69 13.93 10.27
N ASP A 117 12.55 13.53 10.84
CA ASP A 117 11.80 14.37 11.79
C ASP A 117 12.65 14.65 13.04
N SER A 118 13.43 13.68 13.53
CA SER A 118 14.34 13.83 14.69
C SER A 118 15.57 14.71 14.40
N SER A 119 16.02 14.79 13.14
CA SER A 119 17.19 15.58 12.72
C SER A 119 16.87 17.04 12.41
N SER A 120 15.59 17.43 12.37
CA SER A 120 15.18 18.77 11.95
C SER A 120 15.16 19.77 13.12
N ALA A 121 16.20 20.61 13.22
CA ALA A 121 16.19 21.80 14.08
C ALA A 121 15.19 22.86 13.55
N PRO A 122 14.59 23.73 14.41
CA PRO A 122 13.49 24.59 14.00
C PRO A 122 14.00 25.76 13.15
N ALA A 123 14.02 25.62 11.82
CA ALA A 123 14.44 26.67 10.92
C ALA A 123 13.25 27.16 10.06
N ALA A 124 12.88 28.42 10.32
CA ALA A 124 11.74 29.16 9.78
C ALA A 124 11.81 29.51 8.27
N SER A 125 12.31 28.64 7.39
CA SER A 125 12.45 28.93 5.94
C SER A 125 11.70 27.99 4.99
N VAL A 126 10.80 27.13 5.48
CA VAL A 126 10.29 25.95 4.72
C VAL A 126 8.79 26.01 4.39
N ASN A 127 8.17 27.20 4.32
CA ASN A 127 6.71 27.32 4.31
C ASN A 127 5.98 26.55 3.19
N ALA A 128 6.52 26.38 1.98
CA ALA A 128 5.82 25.65 0.91
C ALA A 128 6.02 24.13 0.96
N ALA A 129 7.26 23.66 1.15
CA ALA A 129 7.58 22.22 1.22
C ALA A 129 7.00 21.58 2.49
N ASN A 130 7.01 22.30 3.63
CA ASN A 130 6.34 21.82 4.85
C ASN A 130 4.83 21.75 4.65
N MET A 131 4.20 22.71 3.96
CA MET A 131 2.76 22.64 3.70
C MET A 131 2.35 21.44 2.84
N LYS A 132 3.17 21.06 1.84
CA LYS A 132 2.90 19.86 1.03
C LYS A 132 3.10 18.59 1.87
N ALA A 133 4.19 18.50 2.62
CA ALA A 133 4.43 17.39 3.53
C ALA A 133 3.34 17.26 4.61
N ASP A 134 2.88 18.36 5.21
CA ASP A 134 1.83 18.35 6.23
C ASP A 134 0.48 17.89 5.67
N LYS A 135 0.16 18.26 4.42
CA LYS A 135 -1.03 17.74 3.72
C LYS A 135 -0.93 16.24 3.48
N LEU A 136 0.23 15.75 3.05
CA LEU A 136 0.47 14.31 2.85
C LEU A 136 0.40 13.55 4.18
N LEU A 137 0.98 14.12 5.25
CA LEU A 137 0.90 13.57 6.60
C LEU A 137 -0.56 13.47 7.07
N ALA A 138 -1.36 14.51 6.87
CA ALA A 138 -2.77 14.50 7.21
C ALA A 138 -3.55 13.43 6.41
N LYS A 139 -3.23 13.25 5.12
CA LYS A 139 -3.80 12.20 4.27
C LYS A 139 -3.44 10.81 4.80
N TYR A 140 -2.17 10.58 5.12
CA TYR A 140 -1.66 9.32 5.67
C TYR A 140 -2.29 8.99 7.03
N GLN A 141 -2.30 9.94 7.97
CA GLN A 141 -2.94 9.78 9.27
C GLN A 141 -4.45 9.51 9.17
N LYS A 142 -5.14 10.13 8.21
CA LYS A 142 -6.55 9.87 7.95
C LYS A 142 -6.77 8.43 7.47
N GLN A 143 -5.92 7.93 6.56
CA GLN A 143 -5.98 6.56 6.07
C GLN A 143 -5.71 5.54 7.20
N LEU A 144 -4.68 5.76 8.02
CA LEU A 144 -4.38 4.93 9.19
C LEU A 144 -5.57 4.83 10.15
N ARG A 145 -6.20 5.97 10.49
CA ARG A 145 -7.41 5.98 11.33
C ARG A 145 -8.54 5.16 10.72
N HIS A 146 -8.81 5.34 9.43
CA HIS A 146 -9.88 4.61 8.75
C HIS A 146 -9.68 3.09 8.79
N ILE A 147 -8.45 2.58 8.62
CA ILE A 147 -8.19 1.14 8.76
C ILE A 147 -8.31 0.68 10.20
N ASN A 148 -7.81 1.45 11.16
CA ASN A 148 -7.95 1.10 12.57
C ASN A 148 -9.42 1.03 13.00
N ASP A 149 -10.26 1.95 12.53
CA ASP A 149 -11.70 1.96 12.78
C ASP A 149 -12.38 0.74 12.11
N LEU A 150 -11.97 0.38 10.89
CA LEU A 150 -12.47 -0.80 10.20
C LEU A 150 -12.09 -2.08 10.94
N HIS A 151 -10.83 -2.20 11.38
CA HIS A 151 -10.36 -3.33 12.18
C HIS A 151 -11.11 -3.44 13.51
N ALA A 152 -11.32 -2.32 14.21
CA ALA A 152 -12.12 -2.30 15.43
C ALA A 152 -13.55 -2.77 15.17
N THR A 153 -14.18 -2.32 14.09
CA THR A 153 -15.54 -2.73 13.69
C THR A 153 -15.62 -4.23 13.39
N VAL A 154 -14.62 -4.77 12.69
CA VAL A 154 -14.55 -6.20 12.37
C VAL A 154 -14.38 -7.03 13.64
N ILE A 155 -13.49 -6.60 14.55
CA ILE A 155 -13.27 -7.27 15.84
C ILE A 155 -14.57 -7.28 16.67
N GLU A 156 -15.28 -6.16 16.76
CA GLU A 156 -16.54 -6.10 17.48
C GLU A 156 -17.61 -7.01 16.86
N ARG A 157 -17.75 -7.04 15.52
CA ARG A 157 -18.65 -8.00 14.86
C ARG A 157 -18.29 -9.46 15.15
N PHE A 158 -17.00 -9.80 15.14
CA PHE A 158 -16.57 -11.16 15.48
C PHE A 158 -16.89 -11.51 16.94
N LYS A 159 -16.73 -10.56 17.88
CA LYS A 159 -17.13 -10.76 19.28
C LYS A 159 -18.63 -10.96 19.40
N GLU A 160 -19.45 -10.14 18.75
CA GLU A 160 -20.91 -10.26 18.76
C GLU A 160 -21.36 -11.62 18.20
N ASP A 161 -20.79 -12.05 17.07
CA ASP A 161 -21.09 -13.35 16.47
C ASP A 161 -20.63 -14.52 17.36
N TRP A 162 -19.49 -14.39 18.02
CA TRP A 162 -18.99 -15.40 18.97
C TRP A 162 -19.89 -15.52 20.19
N VAL A 163 -20.30 -14.39 20.79
CA VAL A 163 -21.23 -14.35 21.93
C VAL A 163 -22.58 -14.96 21.54
N ARG A 164 -23.11 -14.61 20.36
CA ARG A 164 -24.38 -15.13 19.86
C ARG A 164 -24.34 -16.65 19.73
N ARG A 165 -23.33 -17.21 19.04
CA ARG A 165 -23.21 -18.66 18.85
C ARG A 165 -23.11 -19.44 20.16
N HIS A 166 -22.31 -18.97 21.12
CA HIS A 166 -22.22 -19.66 22.41
C HIS A 166 -23.43 -19.44 23.32
N SER A 167 -24.21 -18.38 23.13
CA SER A 167 -25.49 -18.20 23.82
C SER A 167 -26.61 -19.09 23.26
N GLU A 168 -26.54 -19.43 21.97
CA GLU A 168 -27.45 -20.38 21.30
C GLU A 168 -27.09 -21.83 21.67
N GLU A 169 -25.79 -22.17 21.66
CA GLU A 169 -25.28 -23.50 22.07
C GLU A 169 -25.60 -23.82 23.55
N SER A 170 -25.53 -22.82 24.44
CA SER A 170 -25.90 -22.98 25.85
C SER A 170 -27.41 -23.18 26.10
N ARG A 171 -28.26 -22.83 25.13
CA ARG A 171 -29.72 -23.03 25.21
C ARG A 171 -30.12 -24.41 24.73
N ASP A 172 -29.50 -24.89 23.65
CA ASP A 172 -29.79 -26.21 23.08
C ASP A 172 -29.36 -27.34 24.04
N ASP A 173 -28.24 -27.17 24.78
CA ASP A 173 -27.79 -28.14 25.79
C ASP A 173 -28.73 -28.21 27.02
N ALA A 174 -29.38 -27.09 27.37
CA ALA A 174 -30.31 -27.02 28.50
C ALA A 174 -31.68 -27.65 28.17
N GLU A 175 -32.10 -27.63 26.90
CA GLU A 175 -33.34 -28.29 26.46
C GLU A 175 -33.17 -29.81 26.26
N ASN A 176 -31.96 -30.29 25.96
CA ASN A 176 -31.69 -31.71 25.68
C ASN A 176 -31.24 -32.53 26.92
N SER A 177 -31.03 -31.89 28.06
CA SER A 177 -30.67 -32.54 29.33
C SER A 177 -31.84 -32.64 30.33
N GLY A 178 -33.03 -32.21 29.92
CA GLY A 178 -34.29 -32.34 30.66
C GLY A 178 -35.13 -33.55 30.23
N THR A 179 -34.63 -34.77 30.44
CA THR A 179 -35.43 -36.01 30.50
C THR A 179 -34.91 -36.95 31.56
#